data_AF-A0A958FBQ1-F1
#
_entry.id   AF-A0A958FBQ1-F1
#
_cell.length_a   1.000
_cell.length_b   1.000
_cell.length_c   1.000
_cell.angle_alpha   90.00
_cell.angle_beta   90.00
_cell.angle_gamma   90.00
#
_symmetry.space_group_name_H-M   'P 1'
#
loop_
_entity.id
_entity.type
_entity.pdbx_description
1 polymer ?
#
loop_
_entity_poly.entity_id
_entity_poly.type
_entity_poly.pdbx_seq_one_letter_code
_entity_poly.pdbx_strand_id
1 'polypeptide(L)'
;MGTYDATAEAHKQRQLLAFLKHVSENGERLFIMGDLFDFWFEYRTVIPRGYMAVLGALSQLKENGIDLHYVAGNHDFWVRDFLTEEMGFNMHFDPIEYEIAGKRFFLHHGDGVAKFDKGYRLMKRVFRYPPNIFLYSLLHPDI
;
A
#
# COMPACT_ATOMS: atom_id res chain seq x y z
N MET A 1 -18.17 -13.37 -1.79
CA MET A 1 -19.20 -12.84 -0.87
C MET A 1 -18.88 -13.37 0.52
N GLY A 2 -17.82 -12.87 1.13
CA GLY A 2 -17.34 -13.29 2.45
C GLY A 2 -17.86 -12.30 3.49
N THR A 3 -18.41 -12.82 4.58
CA THR A 3 -18.97 -12.05 5.69
C THR A 3 -17.85 -11.31 6.44
N TYR A 4 -17.52 -10.11 6.00
CA TYR A 4 -16.70 -9.19 6.79
C TYR A 4 -17.54 -8.70 7.97
N ASP A 5 -17.09 -8.95 9.18
CA ASP A 5 -17.64 -8.31 10.36
C ASP A 5 -17.27 -6.82 10.29
N ALA A 6 -18.22 -6.00 9.84
CA ALA A 6 -18.05 -4.57 9.69
C ALA A 6 -17.58 -3.90 11.00
N THR A 7 -17.87 -4.50 12.15
CA THR A 7 -17.43 -3.98 13.45
C THR A 7 -15.93 -4.22 13.69
N ALA A 8 -15.40 -5.36 13.25
CA ALA A 8 -13.99 -5.70 13.34
C ALA A 8 -13.14 -4.82 12.43
N GLU A 9 -13.58 -4.58 11.18
CA GLU A 9 -12.88 -3.69 10.25
C GLU A 9 -12.91 -2.23 10.72
N ALA A 10 -14.05 -1.76 11.24
CA ALA A 10 -14.11 -0.43 11.85
C ALA A 10 -13.18 -0.31 13.07
N HIS A 11 -12.99 -1.39 13.85
CA HIS A 11 -12.05 -1.40 14.96
C HIS A 11 -10.59 -1.30 14.49
N LYS A 12 -10.20 -2.11 13.50
CA LYS A 12 -8.86 -2.05 12.90
C LYS A 12 -8.56 -0.66 12.33
N GLN A 13 -9.51 -0.09 11.58
CA GLN A 13 -9.36 1.25 11.02
C GLN A 13 -9.15 2.30 12.12
N ARG A 14 -9.90 2.25 13.23
CA ARG A 14 -9.70 3.16 14.36
C ARG A 14 -8.31 3.02 14.99
N GLN A 15 -7.83 1.79 15.16
CA GLN A 15 -6.49 1.54 15.70
C GLN A 15 -5.40 2.09 14.78
N LEU A 16 -5.53 1.87 13.46
CA LEU A 16 -4.63 2.42 12.46
C LEU A 16 -4.61 3.94 12.50
N LEU A 17 -5.78 4.60 12.51
CA LEU A 17 -5.86 6.06 12.57
C LEU A 17 -5.24 6.62 13.86
N ALA A 18 -5.46 5.96 15.00
CA ALA A 18 -4.82 6.35 16.26
C ALA A 18 -3.29 6.21 16.19
N PHE A 19 -2.79 5.15 15.55
CA PHE A 19 -1.36 4.97 15.31
C PHE A 19 -0.79 6.06 14.39
N LEU A 20 -1.45 6.36 13.26
CA LEU A 20 -1.02 7.41 12.36
C LEU A 20 -0.99 8.77 13.07
N LYS A 21 -1.98 9.08 13.89
CA LYS A 21 -1.97 10.30 14.73
C LYS A 21 -0.75 10.33 15.66
N HIS A 22 -0.41 9.22 16.29
CA HIS A 22 0.78 9.13 17.14
C HIS A 22 2.08 9.35 16.35
N VAL A 23 2.20 8.75 15.16
CA VAL A 23 3.33 8.97 14.24
C VAL A 23 3.42 10.44 13.81
N SER A 24 2.30 11.11 13.59
CA SER A 24 2.27 12.54 13.25
C SER A 24 2.91 13.43 14.30
N GLU A 25 2.80 13.05 15.57
CA GLU A 25 3.27 13.87 16.69
C GLU A 25 4.72 13.53 17.09
N ASN A 26 5.21 12.34 16.76
CA ASN A 26 6.46 11.79 17.33
C ASN A 26 7.42 11.19 16.30
N GLY A 27 6.97 10.96 15.07
CA GLY A 27 7.75 10.30 14.02
C GLY A 27 8.53 11.29 13.17
N GLU A 28 9.55 10.79 12.49
CA GLU A 28 10.21 11.48 11.36
C GLU A 28 9.88 10.80 10.03
N ARG A 29 9.68 9.48 10.06
CA ARG A 29 9.48 8.64 8.87
C ARG A 29 8.47 7.54 9.17
N LEU A 30 7.69 7.17 8.17
CA LEU A 30 6.77 6.04 8.22
C LEU A 30 7.11 5.08 7.08
N PHE A 31 7.42 3.83 7.43
CA PHE A 31 7.61 2.75 6.47
C PHE A 31 6.38 1.85 6.50
N ILE A 32 5.69 1.73 5.36
CA ILE A 32 4.57 0.81 5.16
C ILE A 32 5.08 -0.39 4.37
N MET A 33 4.92 -1.57 4.95
CA MET A 33 5.45 -2.83 4.42
C MET A 33 4.38 -3.58 3.61
N GLY A 34 3.76 -2.90 2.64
CA GLY A 34 2.80 -3.47 1.69
C GLY A 34 1.47 -3.92 2.32
N ASP A 35 0.53 -4.28 1.45
CA ASP A 35 -0.81 -4.80 1.77
C ASP A 35 -1.56 -3.92 2.80
N LEU A 36 -1.36 -2.60 2.74
CA LEU A 36 -2.15 -1.64 3.52
C LEU A 36 -3.62 -1.62 3.07
N PHE A 37 -3.84 -1.89 1.78
CA PHE A 37 -5.14 -1.98 1.16
C PHE A 37 -5.37 -3.43 0.68
N ASP A 38 -6.58 -3.97 0.89
CA ASP A 38 -6.90 -5.35 0.49
C ASP A 38 -6.80 -5.54 -1.05
N PHE A 39 -7.09 -4.47 -1.79
CA PHE A 39 -6.91 -4.37 -3.22
C PHE A 39 -6.81 -2.89 -3.62
N TRP A 40 -5.62 -2.45 -4.02
CA TRP A 40 -5.43 -1.11 -4.55
C TRP A 40 -5.37 -1.14 -6.07
N PHE A 41 -6.44 -0.69 -6.71
CA PHE A 41 -6.47 -0.49 -8.15
C PHE A 41 -6.74 0.97 -8.45
N GLU A 42 -5.75 1.63 -9.04
CA GLU A 42 -5.84 3.01 -9.45
C GLU A 42 -6.37 3.08 -10.89
N TYR A 43 -7.60 3.58 -11.04
CA TYR A 43 -8.07 4.05 -12.34
C TYR A 43 -7.58 5.48 -12.55
N ARG A 44 -7.53 5.93 -13.81
CA ARG A 44 -7.07 7.29 -14.15
C ARG A 44 -7.81 8.42 -13.41
N THR A 45 -9.04 8.17 -12.97
CA THR A 45 -9.91 9.20 -12.38
C THR A 45 -10.60 8.76 -11.09
N VAL A 46 -10.43 7.52 -10.64
CA VAL A 46 -11.11 7.02 -9.43
C VAL A 46 -10.19 6.16 -8.57
N ILE A 47 -10.31 6.39 -7.26
CA ILE A 47 -9.69 5.60 -6.20
C ILE A 47 -10.76 4.88 -5.38
N PRO A 48 -10.44 3.75 -4.72
CA PRO A 48 -11.39 3.04 -3.88
C PRO A 48 -11.89 3.90 -2.70
N ARG A 49 -13.21 4.07 -2.55
CA ARG A 49 -13.81 4.95 -1.53
C ARG A 49 -13.62 4.45 -0.08
N GLY A 50 -13.34 3.16 0.11
CA GLY A 50 -13.25 2.54 1.44
C GLY A 50 -12.12 3.08 2.31
N TYR A 51 -11.11 3.72 1.73
CA TYR A 51 -9.87 4.08 2.41
C TYR A 51 -9.68 5.58 2.66
N MET A 52 -10.71 6.41 2.38
CA MET A 52 -10.59 7.88 2.43
C MET A 52 -10.11 8.42 3.78
N ALA A 53 -10.54 7.84 4.90
CA ALA A 53 -10.09 8.27 6.22
C ALA A 53 -8.59 8.00 6.45
N VAL A 54 -8.10 6.84 5.99
CA VAL A 54 -6.69 6.45 6.10
C VAL A 54 -5.84 7.32 5.17
N LEU A 55 -6.29 7.54 3.94
CA LEU A 55 -5.63 8.43 2.98
C LEU A 55 -5.53 9.86 3.52
N GLY A 56 -6.61 10.40 4.08
CA GLY A 56 -6.59 11.73 4.70
C GLY A 56 -5.56 11.82 5.84
N ALA A 57 -5.48 10.80 6.69
CA ALA A 57 -4.48 10.76 7.75
C ALA A 57 -3.04 10.68 7.21
N LEU A 58 -2.80 9.89 6.17
CA LEU A 58 -1.49 9.79 5.52
C LEU A 58 -1.08 11.11 4.84
N SER A 59 -2.03 11.81 4.20
CA SER A 59 -1.80 13.14 3.62
C SER A 59 -1.36 14.12 4.69
N GLN A 60 -2.04 14.11 5.85
CA GLN A 60 -1.68 14.95 6.98
C GLN A 60 -0.28 14.64 7.53
N LEU A 61 0.15 13.36 7.52
CA LEU A 61 1.53 13.01 7.86
C LEU A 61 2.52 13.65 6.90
N LYS A 62 2.26 13.57 5.59
CA LYS A 62 3.12 14.17 4.57
C LYS A 62 3.22 15.68 4.74
N GLU A 63 2.09 16.34 4.98
CA GLU A 63 2.02 17.79 5.25
C GLU A 63 2.81 18.19 6.50
N ASN A 64 2.81 17.33 7.52
CA ASN A 64 3.60 17.51 8.75
C ASN A 64 5.10 17.19 8.57
N GLY A 65 5.54 16.92 7.33
CA GLY A 65 6.95 16.68 7.01
C GLY A 65 7.44 15.26 7.30
N ILE A 66 6.54 14.33 7.59
CA ILE A 66 6.90 12.92 7.79
C ILE A 66 7.27 12.32 6.44
N ASP A 67 8.44 11.68 6.36
CA ASP A 67 8.85 10.99 5.14
C ASP A 67 8.13 9.66 5.01
N LEU A 68 7.36 9.50 3.94
CA LEU A 68 6.50 8.33 3.73
C LEU A 68 7.18 7.38 2.74
N HIS A 69 7.44 6.15 3.18
CA HIS A 69 7.98 5.08 2.35
C HIS A 69 6.99 3.93 2.27
N TYR A 70 6.77 3.41 1.07
CA TYR A 70 5.86 2.30 0.84
C TYR A 70 6.57 1.20 0.09
N VAL A 71 6.80 0.06 0.73
CA VAL A 71 7.34 -1.14 0.09
C VAL A 71 6.15 -1.92 -0.47
N ALA A 72 6.01 -1.96 -1.78
CA ALA A 72 4.85 -2.52 -2.46
C ALA A 72 4.60 -3.96 -2.04
N GLY A 73 3.37 -4.20 -1.59
CA GLY A 73 2.90 -5.51 -1.25
C GLY A 73 2.48 -6.30 -2.47
N ASN A 74 1.68 -7.31 -2.19
CA ASN A 74 1.28 -8.30 -3.15
C ASN A 74 -0.07 -8.02 -3.80
N HIS A 75 -0.84 -7.15 -3.15
CA HIS A 75 -2.09 -6.62 -3.65
C HIS A 75 -1.93 -5.20 -4.23
N ASP A 76 -0.75 -4.61 -4.12
CA ASP A 76 -0.46 -3.20 -4.43
C ASP A 76 0.25 -2.97 -5.78
N PHE A 77 0.14 -3.90 -6.73
CA PHE A 77 0.90 -3.82 -7.99
C PHE A 77 0.43 -2.73 -8.96
N TRP A 78 -0.70 -2.09 -8.66
CA TRP A 78 -1.40 -1.17 -9.57
C TRP A 78 -1.44 0.24 -9.00
N VAL A 79 -0.44 0.57 -8.17
CA VAL A 79 -0.14 1.93 -7.78
C VAL A 79 0.49 2.62 -8.98
N ARG A 80 -0.17 3.65 -9.50
CA ARG A 80 0.35 4.48 -10.59
C ARG A 80 0.92 5.77 -10.01
N ASP A 81 0.17 6.85 -10.12
CA ASP A 81 0.67 8.20 -9.91
C ASP A 81 0.07 8.80 -8.64
N PHE A 82 -1.08 8.29 -8.16
CA PHE A 82 -1.74 8.83 -6.99
C PHE A 82 -0.90 8.69 -5.71
N LEU A 83 -0.37 7.50 -5.40
CA LEU A 83 0.42 7.38 -4.16
C LEU A 83 1.77 8.10 -4.26
N THR A 84 2.41 8.10 -5.42
CA THR A 84 3.70 8.77 -5.65
C THR A 84 3.57 10.28 -5.79
N GLU A 85 2.79 10.75 -6.76
CA GLU A 85 2.70 12.16 -7.16
C GLU A 85 1.74 12.96 -6.26
N GLU A 86 0.56 12.42 -5.95
CA GLU A 86 -0.44 13.14 -5.16
C GLU A 86 -0.19 13.01 -3.66
N MET A 87 0.07 11.79 -3.18
CA MET A 87 0.29 11.51 -1.75
C MET A 87 1.76 11.64 -1.32
N GLY A 88 2.69 11.74 -2.27
CA GLY A 88 4.11 11.97 -1.99
C GLY A 88 4.84 10.78 -1.36
N PHE A 89 4.38 9.54 -1.59
CA PHE A 89 5.08 8.33 -1.14
C PHE A 89 6.34 8.07 -1.96
N ASN A 90 7.41 7.70 -1.27
CA ASN A 90 8.53 7.01 -1.87
C ASN A 90 8.15 5.54 -2.05
N MET A 91 7.70 5.18 -3.26
CA MET A 91 7.32 3.81 -3.60
C MET A 91 8.55 2.94 -3.89
N HIS A 92 8.60 1.77 -3.27
CA HIS A 92 9.65 0.77 -3.44
C HIS A 92 9.02 -0.55 -3.88
N PHE A 93 9.30 -0.99 -5.10
CA PHE A 93 8.74 -2.25 -5.63
C PHE A 93 9.59 -3.48 -5.31
N ASP A 94 10.81 -3.25 -4.83
CA ASP A 94 11.78 -4.26 -4.42
C ASP A 94 12.17 -4.04 -2.94
N PRO A 95 12.67 -5.07 -2.24
CA PRO A 95 13.23 -4.88 -0.90
C PRO A 95 14.33 -3.82 -0.87
N ILE A 96 14.37 -3.06 0.21
CA ILE A 96 15.33 -1.96 0.40
C ILE A 96 16.17 -2.17 1.65
N GLU A 97 17.41 -1.70 1.59
CA GLU A 97 18.25 -1.49 2.76
C GLU A 97 18.21 -0.03 3.14
N TYR A 98 18.02 0.25 4.43
CA TYR A 98 17.96 1.62 4.94
C TYR A 98 18.78 1.74 6.22
N GLU A 99 19.49 2.84 6.38
CA GLU A 99 20.24 3.13 7.61
C GLU A 99 19.49 4.16 8.46
N ILE A 100 19.15 3.79 9.68
CA ILE A 100 18.45 4.65 10.65
C ILE A 100 19.28 4.69 11.92
N ALA A 101 19.73 5.89 12.32
CA ALA A 101 20.53 6.11 13.52
C ALA A 101 21.76 5.17 13.63
N GLY A 102 22.49 4.99 12.52
CA GLY A 102 23.69 4.15 12.46
C GLY A 102 23.41 2.64 12.44
N LYS A 103 22.14 2.23 12.35
CA LYS A 103 21.74 0.82 12.26
C LYS A 103 21.17 0.54 10.88
N ARG A 104 21.58 -0.58 10.30
CA ARG A 104 21.09 -1.04 9.00
C ARG A 104 19.84 -1.89 9.18
N PHE A 105 18.80 -1.57 8.43
CA PHE A 105 17.53 -2.25 8.37
C PHE A 105 17.34 -2.83 6.97
N PHE A 106 16.95 -4.11 6.91
CA PHE A 106 16.52 -4.74 5.67
C PHE A 106 14.99 -4.78 5.67
N LEU A 107 14.38 -4.01 4.77
CA LEU A 107 12.94 -3.84 4.70
C LEU A 107 12.42 -4.66 3.50
N HIS A 108 11.59 -5.65 3.81
CA HIS A 108 10.94 -6.48 2.82
C HIS A 108 9.49 -6.73 3.24
N HIS A 109 8.55 -6.64 2.29
CA HIS A 109 7.14 -6.96 2.54
C HIS A 109 6.95 -8.38 3.12
N GLY A 110 7.89 -9.29 2.84
CA GLY A 110 7.93 -10.64 3.43
C GLY A 110 7.44 -11.73 2.48
N ASP A 111 6.77 -11.33 1.40
CA ASP A 111 6.16 -12.28 0.50
C ASP A 111 7.15 -12.88 -0.53
N GLY A 112 7.10 -14.21 -0.72
CA GLY A 112 8.08 -14.97 -1.51
C GLY A 112 9.24 -15.58 -0.73
N VAL A 113 9.31 -15.40 0.60
CA VAL A 113 10.27 -16.13 1.48
C VAL A 113 9.85 -17.59 1.68
N ALA A 114 8.56 -17.91 1.51
CA ALA A 114 8.07 -19.29 1.46
C ALA A 114 8.41 -19.95 0.11
N LYS A 115 9.33 -20.92 0.13
CA LYS A 115 9.97 -21.56 -1.04
C LYS A 115 9.08 -22.32 -2.03
N PHE A 116 7.75 -22.39 -1.87
CA PHE A 116 6.93 -23.38 -2.58
C PHE A 116 5.59 -22.87 -3.13
N ASP A 117 5.60 -21.83 -3.96
CA ASP A 117 4.43 -21.60 -4.82
C ASP A 117 4.77 -21.08 -6.22
N LYS A 118 5.00 -22.02 -7.14
CA LYS A 118 5.25 -21.74 -8.57
C LYS A 118 4.01 -21.18 -9.25
N GLY A 119 2.81 -21.59 -8.83
CA GLY A 119 1.54 -21.12 -9.38
C GLY A 119 1.30 -19.66 -9.03
N TYR A 120 1.53 -19.31 -7.76
CA TYR A 120 1.48 -17.92 -7.30
C TYR A 120 2.46 -17.01 -8.03
N ARG A 121 3.68 -17.48 -8.29
CA ARG A 121 4.70 -16.71 -9.04
C ARG A 121 4.32 -16.48 -10.50
N LEU A 122 3.68 -17.47 -11.13
CA LEU A 122 3.14 -17.35 -12.48
C LEU A 122 1.96 -16.37 -12.51
N MET A 123 1.05 -16.46 -11.54
CA MET A 123 -0.09 -15.56 -11.38
C MET A 123 0.36 -14.10 -11.20
N LYS A 124 1.37 -13.84 -10.34
CA LYS A 124 1.98 -12.50 -10.22
C LYS A 124 2.53 -12.01 -11.56
N ARG A 125 3.22 -12.87 -12.32
CA ARG A 125 3.76 -12.50 -13.64
C ARG A 125 2.64 -12.14 -14.63
N VAL A 126 1.51 -12.83 -14.58
CA VAL A 126 0.33 -12.52 -15.40
C VAL A 126 -0.29 -11.17 -14.98
N PHE A 127 -0.51 -10.94 -13.68
CA PHE A 127 -1.09 -9.67 -13.20
C PHE A 127 -0.18 -8.46 -13.44
N ARG A 128 1.14 -8.65 -13.44
CA ARG A 128 2.12 -7.60 -13.73
C ARG A 128 2.38 -7.36 -15.22
N TYR A 129 1.78 -8.14 -16.12
CA TYR A 129 2.04 -7.99 -17.56
C TYR A 129 1.32 -6.73 -18.09
N PRO A 130 2.02 -5.75 -18.70
CA PRO A 130 1.43 -4.46 -19.06
C PRO A 130 0.15 -4.52 -19.92
N PRO A 131 0.02 -5.46 -20.89
CA PRO A 131 -1.25 -5.66 -21.61
C PRO A 131 -2.42 -6.12 -20.75
N ASN A 132 -2.18 -6.93 -19.71
CA ASN A 132 -3.24 -7.32 -18.77
C ASN A 132 -3.64 -6.13 -17.90
N ILE A 133 -2.66 -5.29 -17.53
CA ILE A 133 -2.91 -4.03 -16.83
C ILE A 133 -3.80 -3.10 -17.64
N PHE A 134 -3.49 -2.99 -18.94
CA PHE A 134 -4.31 -2.25 -19.87
C PHE A 134 -5.73 -2.82 -19.98
N LEU A 135 -5.89 -4.14 -20.16
CA LEU A 135 -7.20 -4.77 -20.31
C LEU A 135 -8.09 -4.60 -19.08
N TYR A 136 -7.53 -4.77 -17.87
CA TYR A 136 -8.26 -4.50 -16.64
C TYR A 136 -8.63 -3.01 -16.49
N SER A 137 -7.79 -2.09 -16.95
CA SER A 137 -8.13 -0.66 -16.92
C SER A 137 -9.29 -0.27 -17.84
N LEU A 138 -9.70 -1.15 -18.76
CA LEU A 138 -10.89 -0.99 -19.59
C LEU A 138 -12.16 -1.49 -18.93
N LEU A 139 -12.06 -2.28 -17.85
CA LEU A 139 -13.22 -2.67 -17.05
C LEU A 139 -13.73 -1.43 -16.30
N HIS A 140 -15.04 -1.18 -16.35
CA HIS A 140 -15.60 -0.04 -15.66
C HIS A 140 -15.47 -0.24 -14.14
N PRO A 141 -15.09 0.78 -13.36
CA PRO A 141 -14.88 0.69 -11.91
C PRO A 141 -16.12 0.28 -11.10
N ASP A 142 -17.30 0.22 -11.72
CA ASP A 142 -18.60 -0.11 -11.10
C ASP A 142 -19.12 -1.51 -11.49
N ILE A 143 -18.30 -2.38 -12.10
CA ILE A 143 -18.65 -3.77 -12.43
C ILE A 143 -18.33 -4.70 -11.26
#